data_AF-A0A7S2LA69-F1
#
_entry.id   AF-A0A7S2LA69-F1
#
_cell.length_a   1.000
_cell.length_b   1.000
_cell.length_c   1.000
_cell.angle_alpha   90.00
_cell.angle_beta   90.00
_cell.angle_gamma   90.00
#
_symmetry.space_group_name_H-M   'P 1'
#
loop_
_entity.id
_entity.type
_entity.pdbx_description
1 polymer ?
#
loop_
_entity_poly.entity_id
_entity_poly.type
_entity_poly.pdbx_seq_one_letter_code
_entity_poly.pdbx_strand_id
1 'polypeptide(L)'
;VGAIAGLIISLRRADGAARSDMLGRETEEDLRVICTRLRTKSAGPRKKLVSSIEKTLSQDDKLFAPGTPAAKLAKLVGQMRDPERGAEALGKRFKVPDLKKLAGNLRLLKTGKKADLSGRIARELHDLWTVLSGEGVAAAP
;
A
#
# COMPACT_ATOMS: atom_id res chain seq x y z
N VAL A 1 0.51 18.98 -4.31
CA VAL A 1 0.80 17.54 -4.06
C VAL A 1 -0.29 16.82 -3.26
N GLY A 2 -1.21 17.51 -2.57
CA GLY A 2 -2.25 16.88 -1.73
C GLY A 2 -3.40 16.16 -2.47
N ALA A 3 -3.83 16.63 -3.65
CA ALA A 3 -5.01 16.08 -4.35
C ALA A 3 -4.83 14.61 -4.77
N ILE A 4 -3.70 14.26 -5.39
CA ILE A 4 -3.40 12.89 -5.80
C ILE A 4 -3.26 11.94 -4.60
N ALA A 5 -2.68 12.41 -3.49
CA ALA A 5 -2.57 11.60 -2.27
C ALA A 5 -3.95 11.26 -1.69
N GLY A 6 -4.85 12.26 -1.62
CA GLY A 6 -6.24 12.06 -1.21
C GLY A 6 -7.01 11.14 -2.15
N LEU A 7 -6.76 11.24 -3.46
CA LEU A 7 -7.35 10.34 -4.44
C LEU A 7 -6.89 8.90 -4.25
N ILE A 8 -5.61 8.64 -4.00
CA ILE A 8 -5.09 7.29 -3.75
C ILE A 8 -5.72 6.67 -2.50
N ILE A 9 -5.90 7.45 -1.44
CA ILE A 9 -6.61 7.02 -0.23
C ILE A 9 -8.05 6.64 -0.56
N SER A 10 -8.74 7.50 -1.32
CA SER A 10 -10.12 7.28 -1.74
C SER A 10 -10.26 6.04 -2.63
N LEU A 11 -9.33 5.84 -3.58
CA LEU A 11 -9.26 4.65 -4.42
C LEU A 11 -9.03 3.37 -3.60
N ARG A 12 -8.16 3.41 -2.59
CA ARG A 12 -7.93 2.26 -1.70
C ARG A 12 -9.16 1.89 -0.88
N ARG A 13 -10.00 2.86 -0.51
CA ARG A 13 -11.24 2.64 0.27
C ARG A 13 -12.45 2.29 -0.58
N ALA A 14 -12.49 2.76 -1.82
CA ALA A 14 -13.59 2.52 -2.75
C ALA A 14 -13.67 1.05 -3.17
N ASP A 15 -14.89 0.58 -3.44
CA ASP A 15 -15.13 -0.72 -4.08
C ASP A 15 -14.86 -0.65 -5.60
N GLY A 16 -14.96 -1.80 -6.28
CA GLY A 16 -14.63 -1.91 -7.71
C GLY A 16 -15.37 -0.92 -8.62
N ALA A 17 -16.67 -0.70 -8.40
CA ALA A 17 -17.45 0.19 -9.26
C ALA A 17 -17.11 1.67 -9.01
N ALA A 18 -16.98 2.05 -7.74
CA ALA A 18 -16.55 3.38 -7.35
C ALA A 18 -15.13 3.70 -7.85
N ARG A 19 -14.21 2.74 -7.81
CA ARG A 19 -12.85 2.91 -8.35
C ARG A 19 -12.84 3.22 -9.84
N SER A 20 -13.62 2.48 -10.64
CA SER A 20 -13.66 2.71 -12.08
C SER A 20 -14.25 4.08 -12.43
N ASP A 21 -15.28 4.54 -11.71
CA ASP A 21 -15.84 5.90 -11.89
C ASP A 21 -14.82 6.98 -11.54
N MET A 22 -14.13 6.86 -10.40
CA MET A 22 -13.09 7.80 -9.99
C MET A 22 -11.97 7.89 -11.04
N LEU A 23 -11.43 6.75 -11.50
CA LEU A 23 -10.39 6.71 -12.53
C LEU A 23 -10.88 7.21 -13.91
N GLY A 24 -12.19 7.12 -14.16
CA GLY A 24 -12.85 7.63 -15.36
C GLY A 24 -12.84 9.16 -15.45
N ARG A 25 -12.68 9.86 -14.32
CA ARG A 25 -12.64 11.33 -14.25
C ARG A 25 -11.23 11.92 -14.34
N GLU A 26 -10.21 11.10 -14.10
CA GLU A 26 -8.81 11.54 -14.07
C GLU A 26 -8.19 11.69 -15.46
N THR A 27 -7.24 12.63 -15.57
CA THR A 27 -6.44 12.83 -16.79
C THR A 27 -5.41 11.71 -16.97
N GLU A 28 -4.87 11.56 -18.19
CA GLU A 28 -3.81 10.57 -18.41
C GLU A 28 -2.56 10.86 -17.58
N GLU A 29 -2.22 12.13 -17.38
CA GLU A 29 -1.09 12.55 -16.56
C GLU A 29 -1.30 12.15 -15.09
N ASP A 30 -2.48 12.42 -14.54
CA ASP A 30 -2.83 12.02 -13.17
C ASP A 30 -2.77 10.50 -13.00
N LEU A 31 -3.28 9.74 -13.97
CA LEU A 31 -3.18 8.28 -13.97
C LEU A 31 -1.73 7.79 -13.98
N ARG A 32 -0.81 8.47 -14.68
CA ARG A 32 0.62 8.13 -14.63
C ARG A 32 1.22 8.43 -13.25
N VAL A 33 0.81 9.53 -12.61
CA VAL A 33 1.24 9.86 -11.24
C VAL A 33 0.72 8.82 -10.25
N ILE A 34 -0.56 8.44 -10.35
CA ILE A 34 -1.16 7.38 -9.52
C ILE A 34 -0.42 6.06 -9.72
N CYS A 35 -0.13 5.67 -10.97
CA CYS A 35 0.66 4.47 -11.25
C CYS A 35 2.04 4.53 -10.56
N THR A 36 2.71 5.68 -10.60
CA THR A 36 4.02 5.87 -9.99
C THR A 36 3.94 5.74 -8.47
N ARG A 37 2.91 6.33 -7.85
CA ARG A 37 2.68 6.24 -6.39
C ARG A 37 2.31 4.83 -5.94
N LEU A 38 1.55 4.10 -6.76
CA LEU A 38 1.22 2.70 -6.54
C LEU A 38 2.33 1.72 -6.94
N ARG A 39 3.48 2.23 -7.41
CA ARG A 39 4.63 1.44 -7.90
C ARG A 39 4.22 0.38 -8.94
N THR A 40 3.34 0.77 -9.85
CA THR A 40 2.88 -0.05 -10.97
C THR A 40 3.30 0.57 -12.31
N LYS A 41 2.99 -0.10 -13.43
CA LYS A 41 3.38 0.37 -14.76
C LYS A 41 2.69 1.69 -15.08
N SER A 42 3.48 2.75 -15.30
CA SER A 42 3.03 4.10 -15.65
C SER A 42 3.16 4.43 -17.14
N ALA A 43 3.33 3.42 -17.99
CA ALA A 43 3.52 3.59 -19.44
C ALA A 43 2.39 2.94 -20.24
N GLY A 44 2.00 3.61 -21.32
CA GLY A 44 0.98 3.15 -22.27
C GLY A 44 -0.27 4.04 -22.30
N PRO A 45 -1.25 3.68 -23.15
CA PRO A 45 -2.49 4.43 -23.27
C PRO A 45 -3.30 4.38 -21.97
N ARG A 46 -4.11 5.42 -21.73
CA ARG A 46 -5.06 5.52 -20.60
C ARG A 46 -5.68 4.19 -20.13
N LYS A 47 -6.24 3.39 -21.05
CA LYS A 47 -6.88 2.10 -20.72
C LYS A 47 -5.93 1.12 -20.01
N LYS A 48 -4.64 1.11 -20.37
CA LYS A 48 -3.61 0.29 -19.70
C LYS A 48 -3.25 0.84 -18.32
N LEU A 49 -3.23 2.16 -18.15
CA LEU A 49 -2.96 2.79 -16.86
C LEU A 49 -4.08 2.46 -15.87
N VAL A 50 -5.34 2.69 -16.26
CA VAL A 50 -6.53 2.36 -15.44
C VAL A 50 -6.51 0.89 -15.05
N SER A 51 -6.36 -0.02 -16.03
CA SER A 51 -6.31 -1.46 -15.75
C SER A 51 -5.14 -1.85 -14.83
N SER A 52 -3.99 -1.19 -14.93
CA SER A 52 -2.84 -1.43 -14.03
C SER A 52 -3.12 -0.95 -12.60
N ILE A 53 -3.82 0.18 -12.44
CA ILE A 53 -4.23 0.71 -11.14
C ILE A 53 -5.27 -0.22 -10.51
N GLU A 54 -6.32 -0.60 -11.24
CA GLU A 54 -7.38 -1.50 -10.74
C GLU A 54 -6.83 -2.86 -10.33
N LYS A 55 -5.94 -3.44 -11.15
CA LYS A 55 -5.26 -4.70 -10.83
C LYS A 55 -4.41 -4.55 -9.56
N THR A 56 -3.74 -3.42 -9.40
CA THR A 56 -2.89 -3.14 -8.23
C THR A 56 -3.71 -3.06 -6.96
N LEU A 57 -4.82 -2.32 -6.99
CA LEU A 57 -5.73 -2.17 -5.85
C LEU A 57 -6.42 -3.50 -5.53
N SER A 58 -6.86 -4.26 -6.53
CA SER A 58 -7.45 -5.59 -6.34
C SER A 58 -6.46 -6.59 -5.71
N GLN A 59 -5.17 -6.46 -6.03
CA GLN A 59 -4.12 -7.26 -5.40
C GLN A 59 -3.90 -6.84 -3.94
N ASP A 60 -3.94 -5.54 -3.65
CA ASP A 60 -3.88 -5.04 -2.27
C ASP A 60 -5.07 -5.55 -1.46
N ASP A 61 -6.30 -5.49 -1.99
CA ASP A 61 -7.49 -6.01 -1.30
C ASP A 61 -7.34 -7.48 -0.95
N LYS A 62 -6.82 -8.30 -1.88
CA LYS A 62 -6.55 -9.72 -1.63
C LYS A 62 -5.44 -9.93 -0.62
N LEU A 63 -4.41 -9.10 -0.64
CA LEU A 63 -3.30 -9.18 0.31
C LEU A 63 -3.78 -8.81 1.72
N PHE A 64 -4.62 -7.80 1.85
CA PHE A 64 -5.14 -7.28 3.13
C PHE A 64 -6.53 -7.79 3.49
N ALA A 65 -7.05 -8.78 2.77
CA ALA A 65 -8.33 -9.39 3.08
C ALA A 65 -8.36 -9.93 4.53
N PRO A 66 -9.49 -9.81 5.24
CA PRO A 66 -9.60 -10.27 6.61
C PRO A 66 -9.22 -11.76 6.70
N GLY A 67 -8.32 -12.08 7.63
CA GLY A 67 -7.84 -13.45 7.85
C GLY A 67 -6.50 -13.77 7.17
N THR A 68 -6.02 -12.96 6.22
CA THR A 68 -4.70 -13.19 5.60
C THR A 68 -3.56 -12.90 6.58
N PRO A 69 -2.37 -13.53 6.39
CA PRO A 69 -1.20 -13.22 7.19
C PRO A 69 -0.78 -11.75 7.10
N ALA A 70 -0.92 -11.12 5.92
CA ALA A 70 -0.55 -9.72 5.73
C ALA A 70 -1.54 -8.78 6.43
N ALA A 71 -2.85 -9.06 6.43
CA ALA A 71 -3.82 -8.30 7.23
C ALA A 71 -3.52 -8.38 8.74
N LYS A 72 -3.17 -9.58 9.24
CA LYS A 72 -2.78 -9.78 10.64
C LYS A 72 -1.51 -9.00 10.99
N LEU A 73 -0.51 -9.00 10.10
CA LEU A 73 0.72 -8.22 10.28
C LEU A 73 0.47 -6.72 10.20
N ALA A 74 -0.36 -6.25 9.26
CA ALA A 74 -0.75 -4.86 9.16
C ALA A 74 -1.46 -4.38 10.41
N LYS A 75 -2.40 -5.18 10.94
CA LYS A 75 -3.06 -4.90 12.22
C LYS A 75 -2.07 -4.86 13.38
N LEU A 76 -1.19 -5.85 13.48
CA LEU A 76 -0.22 -5.95 14.56
C LEU A 76 0.79 -4.79 14.53
N VAL A 77 1.27 -4.39 13.35
CA VAL A 77 2.19 -3.26 13.17
C VAL A 77 1.47 -1.92 13.29
N GLY A 78 0.28 -1.79 12.73
CA GLY A 78 -0.53 -0.57 12.79
C GLY A 78 -1.07 -0.27 14.19
N GLN A 79 -1.25 -1.27 15.05
CA GLN A 79 -1.53 -1.08 16.47
C GLN A 79 -0.31 -0.57 17.26
N MET A 80 0.90 -0.73 16.72
CA MET A 80 2.09 -0.12 17.32
C MET A 80 2.16 1.33 16.85
N ARG A 81 1.95 2.28 17.78
CA ARG A 81 2.15 3.72 17.53
C ARG A 81 3.53 4.08 16.99
N ASP A 82 4.50 3.19 17.21
CA ASP A 82 5.87 3.36 16.77
C ASP A 82 6.24 2.35 15.65
N PRO A 83 6.55 2.82 14.44
CA PRO A 83 6.92 1.94 13.33
C PRO A 83 8.28 1.26 13.52
N GLU A 84 9.17 1.80 14.37
CA GLU A 84 10.47 1.18 14.65
C GLU A 84 10.31 -0.09 15.50
N ARG A 85 9.41 -0.08 16.48
CA ARG A 85 8.99 -1.28 17.21
C ARG A 85 8.36 -2.31 16.30
N GLY A 86 7.54 -1.88 15.34
CA GLY A 86 7.01 -2.74 14.28
C GLY A 86 8.12 -3.40 13.46
N ALA A 87 9.15 -2.62 13.08
CA ALA A 87 10.31 -3.11 12.37
C ALA A 87 11.14 -4.11 13.19
N GLU A 88 11.35 -3.85 14.47
CA GLU A 88 12.05 -4.75 15.37
C GLU A 88 11.30 -6.08 15.55
N ALA A 89 9.97 -6.02 15.72
CA ALA A 89 9.11 -7.19 15.82
C ALA A 89 9.16 -8.04 14.54
N LEU A 90 9.09 -7.42 13.36
CA LEU A 90 9.25 -8.10 12.08
C LEU A 90 10.66 -8.71 11.94
N GLY A 91 11.69 -7.96 12.32
CA GLY A 91 13.08 -8.37 12.28
C GLY A 91 13.41 -9.52 13.22
N LYS A 92 12.72 -9.65 14.36
CA LYS A 92 12.86 -10.82 15.25
C LYS A 92 12.08 -12.03 14.75
N ARG A 93 10.88 -11.80 14.19
CA ARG A 93 9.93 -12.86 13.83
C ARG A 93 10.18 -13.51 12.48
N PHE A 94 10.77 -12.78 11.51
CA PHE A 94 10.96 -13.27 10.15
C PHE A 94 12.44 -13.41 9.79
N LYS A 95 12.76 -14.37 8.92
CA LYS A 95 14.10 -14.48 8.31
C LYS A 95 14.17 -13.56 7.09
N VAL A 96 15.39 -13.24 6.65
CA VAL A 96 15.64 -12.43 5.44
C VAL A 96 14.87 -12.93 4.21
N PRO A 97 14.82 -14.25 3.87
CA PRO A 97 14.01 -14.72 2.73
C PRO A 97 12.52 -14.39 2.86
N ASP A 98 11.93 -14.54 4.05
CA ASP A 98 10.52 -14.19 4.30
C ASP A 98 10.28 -12.69 4.16
N LEU A 99 11.18 -11.86 4.69
CA LEU A 99 11.13 -10.40 4.54
C LEU A 99 11.23 -10.00 3.06
N LYS A 100 12.09 -10.63 2.27
CA LYS A 100 12.17 -10.39 0.82
C LYS A 100 10.87 -10.78 0.09
N LYS A 101 10.22 -11.86 0.52
CA LYS A 101 8.92 -12.29 -0.02
C LYS A 101 7.83 -11.27 0.32
N LEU A 102 7.76 -10.83 1.58
CA LEU A 102 6.83 -9.79 2.04
C LEU A 102 7.05 -8.46 1.33
N ALA A 103 8.30 -7.99 1.24
CA ALA A 103 8.66 -6.80 0.46
C ALA A 103 8.21 -6.95 -1.00
N GLY A 104 8.37 -8.13 -1.61
CA GLY A 104 7.88 -8.39 -2.95
C GLY A 104 6.38 -8.29 -3.12
N ASN A 105 5.62 -8.85 -2.18
CA ASN A 105 4.15 -8.75 -2.19
C ASN A 105 3.69 -7.30 -2.03
N LEU A 106 4.42 -6.50 -1.24
CA LEU A 106 4.17 -5.07 -1.03
C LEU A 106 4.77 -4.16 -2.11
N ARG A 107 5.35 -4.74 -3.18
CA ARG A 107 6.04 -3.98 -4.25
C ARG A 107 7.13 -3.03 -3.71
N LEU A 108 7.80 -3.43 -2.63
CA LEU A 108 8.96 -2.78 -2.04
C LEU A 108 10.25 -3.35 -2.63
N LEU A 109 11.33 -2.59 -2.52
CA LEU A 109 12.68 -3.06 -2.86
C LEU A 109 13.08 -4.23 -1.95
N LYS A 110 13.53 -5.34 -2.56
CA LYS A 110 13.91 -6.59 -1.87
C LYS A 110 15.40 -6.65 -1.49
N THR A 111 16.15 -5.59 -1.80
CA THR A 111 17.59 -5.49 -1.54
C THR A 111 17.85 -4.88 -0.17
N GLY A 112 19.02 -5.11 0.42
CA GLY A 112 19.42 -4.50 1.69
C GLY A 112 19.51 -5.47 2.87
N LYS A 113 19.89 -4.92 4.04
CA LYS A 113 20.08 -5.68 5.30
C LYS A 113 18.72 -5.99 5.94
N LYS A 114 18.69 -6.97 6.85
CA LYS A 114 17.48 -7.42 7.55
C LYS A 114 16.71 -6.28 8.23
N ALA A 115 17.42 -5.41 8.96
CA ALA A 115 16.82 -4.27 9.66
C ALA A 115 16.15 -3.28 8.70
N ASP A 116 16.82 -2.98 7.59
CA ASP A 116 16.34 -2.06 6.55
C ASP A 116 15.13 -2.63 5.76
N LEU A 117 15.12 -3.94 5.49
CA LEU A 117 13.93 -4.62 4.96
C LEU A 117 12.76 -4.55 5.94
N SER A 118 13.02 -4.84 7.23
CA SER A 118 11.98 -4.85 8.26
C SER A 118 11.39 -3.45 8.48
N GLY A 119 12.24 -2.42 8.50
CA GLY A 119 11.83 -1.01 8.62
C GLY A 119 10.94 -0.56 7.47
N ARG A 120 11.31 -0.89 6.23
CA ARG A 120 10.49 -0.54 5.05
C ARG A 120 9.15 -1.26 5.02
N ILE A 121 9.14 -2.55 5.37
CA ILE A 121 7.90 -3.31 5.47
C ILE A 121 7.01 -2.76 6.59
N ALA A 122 7.57 -2.46 7.77
CA ALA A 122 6.81 -1.92 8.89
C ALA A 122 6.14 -0.57 8.55
N ARG A 123 6.88 0.36 7.93
CA ARG A 123 6.34 1.66 7.51
C ARG A 123 5.22 1.50 6.49
N GLU A 124 5.40 0.65 5.49
CA GLU A 124 4.37 0.41 4.47
C GLU A 124 3.11 -0.23 5.07
N LEU A 125 3.28 -1.22 5.96
CA LEU A 125 2.15 -1.85 6.64
C LEU A 125 1.41 -0.86 7.57
N HIS A 126 2.14 0.02 8.24
CA HIS A 126 1.55 1.06 9.09
C HIS A 126 0.77 2.10 8.27
N ASP A 127 1.34 2.58 7.15
CA ASP A 127 0.66 3.51 6.24
C ASP A 127 -0.62 2.89 5.68
N LEU A 128 -0.54 1.65 5.18
CA LEU A 128 -1.68 0.91 4.67
C LEU A 128 -2.74 0.68 5.75
N TRP A 129 -2.35 0.32 6.98
CA TRP A 129 -3.29 0.18 8.10
C TRP A 129 -4.00 1.50 8.41
N THR A 130 -3.27 2.62 8.45
CA THR A 130 -3.84 3.95 8.72
C THR A 130 -4.84 4.37 7.63
N VAL A 131 -4.51 4.08 6.37
CA VAL A 131 -5.37 4.34 5.23
C VAL A 131 -6.64 3.49 5.26
N LEU A 132 -6.51 2.19 5.53
CA LEU A 132 -7.62 1.22 5.51
C LEU A 132 -8.51 1.29 6.76
N SER A 133 -7.96 1.59 7.93
CA SER A 133 -8.68 1.56 9.21
C SER A 133 -9.46 2.85 9.51
N GLY A 134 -9.34 3.87 8.65
CA GLY A 134 -10.05 5.14 8.87
C GLY A 134 -9.40 6.06 9.91
N GLU A 135 -8.52 5.56 10.78
CA GLU A 135 -7.84 6.34 11.84
C GLU A 135 -6.99 7.51 11.32
N GLY A 136 -6.63 7.53 10.03
CA GLY A 136 -5.95 8.66 9.39
C GLY A 136 -6.82 9.90 9.09
N VAL A 137 -8.11 9.95 9.52
CA VAL A 137 -9.00 11.13 9.35
C VAL A 137 -9.47 11.69 10.70
N ALA A 138 -8.72 11.44 11.77
CA ALA A 138 -9.01 12.00 13.09
C ALA A 138 -7.73 12.53 13.78
N ALA A 139 -6.93 13.32 13.07
CA ALA A 139 -5.89 14.15 13.70
C ALA A 139 -5.46 15.29 12.77
N ALA A 140 -6.30 16.31 12.64
CA ALA A 140 -5.86 17.66 12.32
C ALA A 140 -6.81 18.64 13.04
N PRO A 141 -6.42 19.27 14.16
CA PRO A 141 -6.97 20.57 14.52
C PRO A 141 -6.48 21.64 13.53
#